data_AF-A0A1G2SKW4-F1
#
_entry.id   AF-A0A1G2SKW4-F1
#
_cell.length_a   1.000
_cell.length_b   1.000
_cell.length_c   1.000
_cell.angle_alpha   90.00
_cell.angle_beta   90.00
_cell.angle_gamma   90.00
#
_symmetry.space_group_name_H-M   'P 1'
#
loop_
_entity.id
_entity.type
_entity.pdbx_description
1 polymer ?
#
loop_
_entity_poly.entity_id
_entity_poly.type
_entity_poly.pdbx_seq_one_letter_code
_entity_poly.pdbx_strand_id
1 'polypeptide(L)'
;MKIGILVHGRHLQAVGWPKLAWGEPEKGNLGSLPLMVYTALTEGLENIAVVVFGTGASEKDGLKEAEYTKKYLVDHMNDLSQFACIKEHEGFQSHLALARLSKLCDGIVTETVSTNTVQEIANTAKIFQAHGCTKVIQITCGSHEPRCARLRSEVKKQGLIPRGQIWYSIGDDMTFADSSISDVVIVEPPHRGDDPLLGAVHLPHRLVPRMFKIDLGLRQHFLSEFDELLTEYNV
;
A
#
# COMPACT_ATOMS: atom_id res chain seq x y z
N MET A 1 18.87 -9.37 12.03
CA MET A 1 17.42 -9.11 12.24
C MET A 1 16.69 -9.69 11.03
N LYS A 2 15.56 -10.38 11.20
CA LYS A 2 14.82 -10.96 10.06
C LYS A 2 13.71 -10.01 9.61
N ILE A 3 13.66 -9.70 8.33
CA ILE A 3 12.76 -8.71 7.74
C ILE A 3 11.69 -9.42 6.92
N GLY A 4 10.43 -9.07 7.18
CA GLY A 4 9.30 -9.40 6.32
C GLY A 4 8.90 -8.19 5.49
N ILE A 5 8.55 -8.40 4.21
CA ILE A 5 7.97 -7.34 3.37
C ILE A 5 6.56 -7.73 3.00
N LEU A 6 5.58 -6.87 3.30
CA LEU A 6 4.20 -6.99 2.81
C LEU A 6 4.03 -6.00 1.66
N VAL A 7 3.63 -6.48 0.49
CA VAL A 7 3.17 -5.62 -0.61
C VAL A 7 1.66 -5.73 -0.68
N HIS A 8 0.98 -4.60 -0.45
CA HIS A 8 -0.44 -4.52 -0.68
C HIS A 8 -0.73 -4.58 -2.17
N GLY A 9 -1.70 -5.43 -2.53
CA GLY A 9 -2.19 -5.46 -3.88
C GLY A 9 -2.97 -4.18 -4.26
N ARG A 10 -3.14 -4.01 -5.57
CA ARG A 10 -4.07 -3.05 -6.16
C ARG A 10 -5.16 -3.83 -6.86
N HIS A 11 -6.40 -3.35 -6.78
CA HIS A 11 -7.54 -3.96 -7.46
C HIS A 11 -7.22 -4.19 -8.94
N LEU A 12 -7.27 -5.43 -9.42
CA LEU A 12 -6.76 -5.81 -10.75
C LEU A 12 -7.52 -5.15 -11.93
N GLN A 13 -8.72 -4.64 -11.67
CA GLN A 13 -9.52 -3.88 -12.64
C GLN A 13 -9.26 -2.37 -12.60
N ALA A 14 -8.33 -1.88 -11.77
CA ALA A 14 -7.97 -0.47 -11.76
C ALA A 14 -7.47 -0.05 -13.14
N VAL A 15 -7.98 1.07 -13.65
CA VAL A 15 -7.53 1.63 -14.93
C VAL A 15 -6.03 1.93 -14.82
N GLY A 16 -5.25 1.43 -15.78
CA GLY A 16 -3.80 1.59 -15.77
C GLY A 16 -3.06 0.75 -14.73
N TRP A 17 -3.65 -0.34 -14.21
CA TRP A 17 -3.01 -1.21 -13.21
C TRP A 17 -1.53 -1.54 -13.48
N PRO A 18 -1.10 -1.93 -14.70
CA PRO A 18 0.32 -2.24 -14.95
C PRO A 18 1.23 -1.05 -14.64
N LYS A 19 0.83 0.16 -15.06
CA LYS A 19 1.55 1.40 -14.75
C LYS A 19 1.58 1.69 -13.25
N LEU A 20 0.49 1.44 -12.53
CA LEU A 20 0.43 1.69 -11.08
C LEU A 20 1.28 0.69 -10.27
N ALA A 21 1.27 -0.58 -10.67
CA ALA A 21 2.04 -1.63 -10.00
C ALA A 21 3.54 -1.55 -10.33
N TRP A 22 3.87 -1.19 -11.57
CA TRP A 22 5.24 -1.10 -12.05
C TRP A 22 5.88 0.27 -11.82
N GLY A 23 5.22 1.35 -12.19
CA GLY A 23 5.75 2.71 -12.14
C GLY A 23 6.09 3.29 -13.51
N GLU A 24 6.86 4.38 -13.49
CA GLU A 24 7.31 5.14 -14.66
C GLU A 24 8.85 5.28 -14.59
N PRO A 25 9.62 4.33 -15.15
CA PRO A 25 11.08 4.32 -15.07
C PRO A 25 11.72 5.62 -15.56
N GLU A 26 11.17 6.22 -16.62
CA GLU A 26 11.66 7.45 -17.23
C GLU A 26 11.50 8.68 -16.33
N LYS A 27 10.56 8.63 -15.38
CA LYS A 27 10.34 9.68 -14.37
C LYS A 27 10.99 9.36 -13.03
N GLY A 28 11.52 8.14 -12.88
CA GLY A 28 12.04 7.63 -11.61
C GLY A 28 10.96 7.27 -10.59
N ASN A 29 9.68 7.22 -11.00
CA ASN A 29 8.58 6.89 -10.09
C ASN A 29 8.45 5.38 -9.95
N LEU A 30 8.60 4.86 -8.73
CA LEU A 30 8.47 3.43 -8.45
C LEU A 30 7.01 3.07 -8.15
N GLY A 31 6.49 2.06 -8.85
CA GLY A 31 5.30 1.33 -8.41
C GLY A 31 5.63 0.36 -7.27
N SER A 32 4.60 -0.28 -6.71
CA SER A 32 4.75 -1.17 -5.55
C SER A 32 5.74 -2.32 -5.80
N LEU A 33 5.87 -2.80 -7.06
CA LEU A 33 6.72 -3.94 -7.40
C LEU A 33 8.22 -3.56 -7.47
N PRO A 34 8.64 -2.55 -8.25
CA PRO A 34 10.03 -2.08 -8.18
C PRO A 34 10.39 -1.50 -6.82
N LEU A 35 9.46 -0.86 -6.10
CA LEU A 35 9.70 -0.40 -4.73
C LEU A 35 9.99 -1.57 -3.78
N MET A 36 9.29 -2.70 -3.92
CA MET A 36 9.61 -3.92 -3.15
C MET A 36 11.02 -4.40 -3.40
N VAL A 37 11.43 -4.47 -4.67
CA VAL A 37 12.79 -4.88 -5.05
C VAL A 37 13.82 -3.90 -4.49
N TYR A 38 13.61 -2.60 -4.69
CA TYR A 38 14.51 -1.56 -4.20
C TYR A 38 14.64 -1.61 -2.66
N THR A 39 13.53 -1.83 -1.96
CA THR A 39 13.52 -2.00 -0.50
C THR A 39 14.30 -3.24 -0.07
N ALA A 40 14.09 -4.38 -0.74
CA ALA A 40 14.79 -5.62 -0.45
C ALA A 40 16.31 -5.50 -0.69
N LEU A 41 16.72 -4.76 -1.73
CA LEU A 41 18.11 -4.44 -2.01
C LEU A 41 18.72 -3.54 -0.93
N THR A 42 17.99 -2.49 -0.54
CA THR A 42 18.43 -1.49 0.46
C THR A 42 18.62 -2.12 1.84
N GLU A 43 17.72 -3.03 2.23
CA GLU A 43 17.79 -3.74 3.50
C GLU A 43 18.79 -4.92 3.48
N GLY A 44 19.34 -5.25 2.32
CA GLY A 44 20.16 -6.45 2.09
C GLY A 44 19.30 -7.70 1.89
N LEU A 45 19.41 -8.32 0.71
CA LEU A 45 18.58 -9.47 0.32
C LEU A 45 18.69 -10.65 1.31
N GLU A 46 19.84 -10.83 1.95
CA GLU A 46 20.09 -11.86 2.96
C GLU A 46 19.33 -11.63 4.28
N ASN A 47 18.88 -10.40 4.56
CA ASN A 47 18.08 -10.07 5.73
C ASN A 47 16.58 -10.29 5.50
N ILE A 48 16.16 -10.43 4.24
CA ILE A 48 14.76 -10.65 3.85
C ILE A 48 14.42 -12.13 4.08
N ALA A 49 13.58 -12.38 5.08
CA ALA A 49 13.15 -13.72 5.45
C ALA A 49 11.96 -14.21 4.60
N VAL A 50 11.04 -13.31 4.27
CA VAL A 50 9.88 -13.60 3.41
C VAL A 50 9.30 -12.31 2.85
N VAL A 51 8.86 -12.38 1.59
CA VAL A 51 8.02 -11.35 0.96
C VAL A 51 6.63 -11.94 0.80
N VAL A 52 5.60 -11.19 1.19
CA VAL A 52 4.20 -11.56 1.05
C VAL A 52 3.52 -10.56 0.15
N PHE A 53 2.89 -11.06 -0.91
CA PHE A 53 1.94 -10.29 -1.70
C PHE A 53 0.56 -10.54 -1.12
N GLY A 54 -0.06 -9.48 -0.63
CA GLY A 54 -1.41 -9.56 -0.09
C GLY A 54 -2.45 -9.50 -1.20
N THR A 55 -3.65 -10.01 -0.90
CA THR A 55 -4.78 -10.00 -1.83
C THR A 55 -5.91 -9.14 -1.30
N GLY A 56 -6.73 -8.66 -2.23
CA GLY A 56 -8.08 -8.20 -1.97
C GLY A 56 -9.12 -9.16 -2.55
N ALA A 57 -10.31 -8.61 -2.77
CA ALA A 57 -11.44 -9.34 -3.37
C ALA A 57 -11.36 -9.45 -4.90
N SER A 58 -10.29 -8.97 -5.54
CA SER A 58 -10.20 -8.91 -7.00
C SER A 58 -9.51 -10.14 -7.61
N GLU A 59 -9.94 -10.49 -8.82
CA GLU A 59 -9.45 -11.63 -9.62
C GLU A 59 -9.30 -11.23 -11.09
N LYS A 60 -8.34 -11.82 -11.79
CA LYS A 60 -8.11 -11.64 -13.22
C LYS A 60 -7.47 -12.90 -13.79
N ASP A 61 -7.94 -13.35 -14.95
CA ASP A 61 -7.42 -14.53 -15.65
C ASP A 61 -7.42 -15.81 -14.76
N GLY A 62 -8.38 -15.91 -13.85
CA GLY A 62 -8.49 -17.02 -12.89
C GLY A 62 -7.52 -16.96 -11.71
N LEU A 63 -6.74 -15.88 -11.59
CA LEU A 63 -5.77 -15.67 -10.52
C LEU A 63 -6.26 -14.61 -9.54
N LYS A 64 -5.96 -14.82 -8.25
CA LYS A 64 -6.13 -13.79 -7.22
C LYS A 64 -5.14 -12.65 -7.44
N GLU A 65 -5.45 -11.50 -6.85
CA GLU A 65 -4.62 -10.28 -6.87
C GLU A 65 -3.14 -10.56 -6.58
N ALA A 66 -2.84 -11.28 -5.49
CA ALA A 66 -1.46 -11.61 -5.11
C ALA A 66 -0.74 -12.48 -6.16
N GLU A 67 -1.43 -13.47 -6.74
CA GLU A 67 -0.88 -14.41 -7.71
C GLU A 67 -0.60 -13.72 -9.05
N TYR A 68 -1.56 -12.93 -9.54
CA TYR A 68 -1.40 -12.13 -10.74
C TYR A 68 -0.24 -11.15 -10.60
N THR A 69 -0.15 -10.49 -9.44
CA THR A 69 0.90 -9.53 -9.11
C THR A 69 2.29 -10.18 -9.08
N LYS A 70 2.41 -11.38 -8.48
CA LYS A 70 3.66 -12.16 -8.50
C LYS A 70 4.06 -12.53 -9.91
N LYS A 71 3.10 -13.05 -10.70
CA LYS A 71 3.35 -13.39 -12.11
C LYS A 71 3.85 -12.18 -12.89
N TYR A 72 3.21 -11.03 -12.73
CA TYR A 72 3.59 -9.81 -13.41
C TYR A 72 5.04 -9.38 -13.09
N LEU A 73 5.44 -9.43 -11.81
CA LEU A 73 6.83 -9.13 -11.40
C LEU A 73 7.83 -10.08 -12.06
N VAL A 74 7.55 -11.39 -12.06
CA VAL A 74 8.46 -12.39 -12.64
C VAL A 74 8.62 -12.19 -14.14
N ASP A 75 7.52 -11.93 -14.85
CA ASP A 75 7.52 -11.70 -16.30
C ASP A 75 8.33 -10.44 -16.69
N HIS A 76 8.39 -9.42 -15.81
CA HIS A 76 9.07 -8.14 -16.05
C HIS A 76 10.39 -7.97 -15.28
N MET A 77 10.92 -9.03 -14.68
CA MET A 77 12.11 -8.95 -13.83
C MET A 77 13.34 -8.35 -14.55
N ASN A 78 13.50 -8.61 -15.85
CA ASN A 78 14.59 -8.04 -16.64
C ASN A 78 14.46 -6.51 -16.82
N ASP A 79 13.23 -5.99 -16.73
CA ASP A 79 12.92 -4.57 -16.91
C ASP A 79 13.21 -3.74 -15.65
N LEU A 80 13.52 -4.37 -14.51
CA LEU A 80 13.91 -3.67 -13.27
C LEU A 80 15.13 -2.75 -13.48
N SER A 81 16.00 -3.08 -14.44
CA SER A 81 17.15 -2.27 -14.82
C SER A 81 16.80 -0.95 -15.52
N GLN A 82 15.54 -0.74 -15.90
CA GLN A 82 15.06 0.53 -16.46
C GLN A 82 14.97 1.63 -15.39
N PHE A 83 14.81 1.26 -14.11
CA PHE A 83 14.80 2.21 -13.00
C PHE A 83 16.24 2.53 -12.58
N ALA A 84 16.66 3.79 -12.74
CA ALA A 84 18.02 4.22 -12.42
C ALA A 84 18.44 3.86 -10.98
N CYS A 85 17.56 4.10 -10.00
CA CYS A 85 17.82 3.79 -8.59
C CYS A 85 18.04 2.30 -8.31
N ILE A 86 17.39 1.40 -9.05
CA ILE A 86 17.60 -0.05 -8.93
C ILE A 86 18.86 -0.46 -9.70
N LYS A 87 19.00 0.01 -10.93
CA LYS A 87 20.16 -0.27 -11.78
C LYS A 87 21.45 0.12 -11.06
N GLU A 88 21.51 1.29 -10.47
CA GLU A 88 22.72 1.83 -9.84
C GLU A 88 22.95 1.30 -8.42
N HIS A 89 21.99 0.58 -7.84
CA HIS A 89 22.13 0.02 -6.51
C HIS A 89 23.24 -1.05 -6.48
N GLU A 90 24.16 -0.95 -5.51
CA GLU A 90 25.31 -1.87 -5.40
C GLU A 90 24.89 -3.35 -5.32
N GLY A 91 23.82 -3.62 -4.56
CA GLY A 91 23.20 -4.94 -4.46
C GLY A 91 22.66 -5.50 -5.78
N PHE A 92 22.29 -4.64 -6.74
CA PHE A 92 21.81 -5.02 -8.08
C PHE A 92 22.96 -5.21 -9.08
N GLN A 93 24.05 -4.45 -8.93
CA GLN A 93 25.25 -4.56 -9.77
C GLN A 93 26.11 -5.81 -9.46
N SER A 94 25.84 -6.49 -8.34
CA SER A 94 26.52 -7.75 -8.01
C SER A 94 26.28 -8.83 -9.06
N HIS A 95 27.33 -9.59 -9.41
CA HIS A 95 27.22 -10.73 -10.34
C HIS A 95 26.23 -11.83 -9.90
N LEU A 96 25.83 -11.84 -8.62
CA LEU A 96 24.82 -12.77 -8.07
C LEU A 96 23.44 -12.14 -7.92
N ALA A 97 23.26 -10.85 -8.24
CA ALA A 97 22.04 -10.11 -7.95
C ALA A 97 20.81 -10.74 -8.60
N LEU A 98 20.85 -11.01 -9.91
CA LEU A 98 19.73 -11.62 -10.63
C LEU A 98 19.37 -13.01 -10.08
N ALA A 99 20.36 -13.83 -9.72
CA ALA A 99 20.10 -15.14 -9.14
C ALA A 99 19.45 -15.04 -7.75
N ARG A 100 19.89 -14.08 -6.92
CA ARG A 100 19.30 -13.83 -5.59
C ARG A 100 17.90 -13.23 -5.68
N LEU A 101 17.68 -12.29 -6.60
CA LEU A 101 16.37 -11.70 -6.86
C LEU A 101 15.40 -12.72 -7.42
N SER A 102 15.82 -13.54 -8.38
CA SER A 102 15.01 -14.64 -8.91
C SER A 102 14.58 -15.59 -7.78
N LYS A 103 15.53 -16.00 -6.91
CA LYS A 103 15.22 -16.81 -5.73
C LYS A 103 14.25 -16.11 -4.75
N LEU A 104 14.40 -14.81 -4.54
CA LEU A 104 13.48 -14.03 -3.72
C LEU A 104 12.07 -14.04 -4.33
N CYS A 105 11.97 -13.76 -5.63
CA CYS A 105 10.72 -13.74 -6.39
C CYS A 105 10.01 -15.09 -6.36
N ASP A 106 10.75 -16.19 -6.56
CA ASP A 106 10.22 -17.55 -6.44
C ASP A 106 9.65 -17.81 -5.03
N GLY A 107 10.35 -17.33 -4.00
CA GLY A 107 9.97 -17.44 -2.60
C GLY A 107 8.86 -16.51 -2.13
N ILE A 108 8.32 -15.62 -2.99
CA ILE A 108 7.19 -14.75 -2.62
C ILE A 108 5.98 -15.62 -2.27
N VAL A 109 5.45 -15.39 -1.06
CA VAL A 109 4.20 -16.00 -0.60
C VAL A 109 3.03 -15.15 -1.07
N THR A 110 2.07 -15.78 -1.74
CA THR A 110 0.82 -15.14 -2.17
C THR A 110 -0.26 -15.43 -1.14
N GLU A 111 -0.69 -14.43 -0.38
CA GLU A 111 -1.81 -14.55 0.53
C GLU A 111 -3.10 -14.41 -0.30
N THR A 112 -3.95 -15.44 -0.32
CA THR A 112 -5.10 -15.54 -1.26
C THR A 112 -6.47 -15.57 -0.57
N VAL A 113 -6.51 -15.40 0.75
CA VAL A 113 -7.73 -15.58 1.55
C VAL A 113 -8.35 -14.25 1.97
N SER A 114 -7.55 -13.20 2.14
CA SER A 114 -8.07 -11.92 2.63
C SER A 114 -9.05 -11.27 1.65
N THR A 115 -10.09 -10.67 2.20
CA THR A 115 -11.09 -9.90 1.42
C THR A 115 -11.02 -8.41 1.70
N ASN A 116 -10.19 -8.02 2.68
CA ASN A 116 -9.96 -6.65 3.07
C ASN A 116 -8.60 -6.49 3.74
N THR A 117 -8.13 -5.25 3.84
CA THR A 117 -6.80 -4.90 4.36
C THR A 117 -6.59 -5.30 5.84
N VAL A 118 -7.64 -5.36 6.67
CA VAL A 118 -7.51 -5.79 8.07
C VAL A 118 -7.14 -7.28 8.14
N GLN A 119 -7.85 -8.12 7.37
CA GLN A 119 -7.56 -9.54 7.25
C GLN A 119 -6.16 -9.78 6.67
N GLU A 120 -5.80 -9.03 5.63
CA GLU A 120 -4.50 -9.11 4.95
C GLU A 120 -3.34 -8.86 5.91
N ILE A 121 -3.41 -7.78 6.70
CA ILE A 121 -2.39 -7.47 7.71
C ILE A 121 -2.34 -8.58 8.77
N ALA A 122 -3.48 -9.06 9.27
CA ALA A 122 -3.54 -10.09 10.30
C ALA A 122 -3.00 -11.45 9.82
N ASN A 123 -3.35 -11.88 8.60
CA ASN A 123 -2.88 -13.12 8.00
C ASN A 123 -1.38 -13.04 7.72
N THR A 124 -0.93 -11.92 7.16
CA THR A 124 0.48 -11.68 6.88
C THR A 124 1.32 -11.65 8.17
N ALA A 125 0.81 -11.04 9.25
CA ALA A 125 1.51 -11.02 10.53
C ALA A 125 1.82 -12.43 11.07
N LYS A 126 0.91 -13.40 10.86
CA LYS A 126 1.12 -14.81 11.20
C LYS A 126 2.20 -15.45 10.32
N ILE A 127 2.21 -15.16 9.02
CA ILE A 127 3.25 -15.64 8.10
C ILE A 127 4.62 -15.11 8.53
N PHE A 128 4.72 -13.81 8.83
CA PHE A 128 5.94 -13.19 9.34
C PHE A 128 6.39 -13.79 10.66
N GLN A 129 5.47 -14.12 11.57
CA GLN A 129 5.78 -14.79 12.82
C GLN A 129 6.39 -16.17 12.58
N ALA A 130 5.80 -16.97 11.69
CA ALA A 130 6.30 -18.29 11.33
C ALA A 130 7.72 -18.25 10.73
N HIS A 131 8.08 -17.15 10.06
CA HIS A 131 9.42 -16.92 9.51
C HIS A 131 10.38 -16.24 10.51
N GLY A 132 9.91 -15.92 11.71
CA GLY A 132 10.70 -15.26 12.75
C GLY A 132 11.03 -13.80 12.44
N CYS A 133 10.23 -13.12 11.63
CA CYS A 133 10.43 -11.71 11.30
C CYS A 133 10.15 -10.84 12.53
N THR A 134 11.04 -9.90 12.80
CA THR A 134 10.90 -8.92 13.89
C THR A 134 10.80 -7.48 13.37
N LYS A 135 11.28 -7.23 12.15
CA LYS A 135 11.02 -6.02 11.38
C LYS A 135 10.10 -6.36 10.21
N VAL A 136 9.09 -5.53 9.98
CA VAL A 136 8.15 -5.67 8.87
C VAL A 136 8.09 -4.36 8.11
N ILE A 137 8.18 -4.41 6.79
CA ILE A 137 8.01 -3.27 5.89
C ILE A 137 6.71 -3.47 5.12
N GLN A 138 5.77 -2.56 5.28
CA GLN A 138 4.47 -2.58 4.63
C GLN A 138 4.45 -1.58 3.48
N ILE A 139 4.49 -2.09 2.25
CA ILE A 139 4.47 -1.33 1.01
C ILE A 139 3.03 -1.12 0.59
N THR A 140 2.65 0.14 0.38
CA THR A 140 1.30 0.56 0.05
C THR A 140 1.29 1.48 -1.16
N CYS A 141 0.13 1.61 -1.81
CA CYS A 141 -0.12 2.77 -2.67
C CYS A 141 0.11 4.05 -1.85
N GLY A 142 0.92 5.00 -2.34
CA GLY A 142 1.28 6.20 -1.58
C GLY A 142 0.06 6.92 -0.98
N SER A 143 -0.98 7.12 -1.78
CA SER A 143 -2.22 7.76 -1.33
C SER A 143 -3.04 6.97 -0.29
N HIS A 144 -2.73 5.68 -0.09
CA HIS A 144 -3.40 4.81 0.87
C HIS A 144 -2.57 4.56 2.14
N GLU A 145 -1.34 5.05 2.21
CA GLU A 145 -0.45 4.81 3.35
C GLU A 145 -1.09 5.19 4.70
N PRO A 146 -1.73 6.36 4.87
CA PRO A 146 -2.35 6.73 6.15
C PRO A 146 -3.48 5.77 6.55
N ARG A 147 -4.29 5.33 5.57
CA ARG A 147 -5.36 4.35 5.79
C ARG A 147 -4.77 3.03 6.27
N CYS A 148 -3.72 2.53 5.62
CA CYS A 148 -3.07 1.28 5.98
C CYS A 148 -2.40 1.34 7.35
N ALA A 149 -1.77 2.46 7.71
CA ALA A 149 -1.20 2.69 9.04
C ALA A 149 -2.29 2.67 10.14
N ARG A 150 -3.44 3.30 9.89
CA ARG A 150 -4.60 3.25 10.81
C ARG A 150 -5.10 1.82 11.00
N LEU A 151 -5.32 1.09 9.90
CA LEU A 151 -5.82 -0.30 9.94
C LEU A 151 -4.82 -1.23 10.63
N ARG A 152 -3.52 -1.04 10.43
CA ARG A 152 -2.48 -1.78 11.15
C ARG A 152 -2.58 -1.56 12.67
N SER A 153 -2.78 -0.32 13.11
CA SER A 153 -2.96 0.01 14.53
C SER A 153 -4.20 -0.68 15.11
N GLU A 154 -5.28 -0.79 14.32
CA GLU A 154 -6.49 -1.53 14.69
C GLU A 154 -6.20 -3.02 14.86
N VAL A 155 -5.53 -3.66 13.89
CA VAL A 155 -5.13 -5.08 13.95
C VAL A 155 -4.20 -5.34 15.16
N LYS A 156 -3.27 -4.42 15.44
CA LYS A 156 -2.40 -4.48 16.61
C LYS A 156 -3.19 -4.39 17.92
N LYS A 157 -4.17 -3.48 18.01
CA LYS A 157 -5.06 -3.35 19.18
C LYS A 157 -5.86 -4.62 19.44
N GLN A 158 -6.24 -5.34 18.39
CA GLN A 158 -6.92 -6.64 18.48
C GLN A 158 -5.97 -7.79 18.88
N GLY A 159 -4.67 -7.53 19.06
CA GLY A 159 -3.68 -8.56 19.43
C GLY A 159 -3.29 -9.50 18.29
N LEU A 160 -3.66 -9.17 17.04
CA LEU A 160 -3.42 -10.01 15.87
C LEU A 160 -2.03 -9.79 15.24
N ILE A 161 -1.32 -8.73 15.64
CA ILE A 161 0.11 -8.53 15.34
C ILE A 161 0.93 -8.96 16.57
N PRO A 162 1.86 -9.92 16.44
CA PRO A 162 2.75 -10.32 17.53
C PRO A 162 3.56 -9.14 18.08
N ARG A 163 3.68 -9.04 19.42
CA ARG A 163 4.36 -7.91 20.10
C ARG A 163 5.82 -7.71 19.68
N GLY A 164 6.50 -8.77 19.25
CA GLY A 164 7.89 -8.72 18.80
C GLY A 164 8.09 -8.18 17.38
N GLN A 165 7.01 -7.88 16.65
CA GLN A 165 7.09 -7.31 15.30
C GLN A 165 6.98 -5.78 15.35
N ILE A 166 7.94 -5.11 14.73
CA ILE A 166 7.95 -3.66 14.51
C ILE A 166 7.66 -3.41 13.02
N TRP A 167 6.58 -2.68 12.76
CA TRP A 167 6.06 -2.45 11.41
C TRP A 167 6.31 -1.01 10.96
N TYR A 168 6.88 -0.88 9.78
CA TYR A 168 7.10 0.38 9.07
C TYR A 168 6.19 0.44 7.84
N SER A 169 5.77 1.63 7.45
CA SER A 169 5.05 1.86 6.21
C SER A 169 5.97 2.54 5.20
N ILE A 170 5.84 2.17 3.94
CA ILE A 170 6.35 2.96 2.81
C ILE A 170 5.28 3.05 1.72
N GLY A 171 5.05 4.25 1.21
CA GLY A 171 4.23 4.51 0.04
C GLY A 171 5.03 4.38 -1.25
N ASP A 172 4.41 3.85 -2.30
CA ASP A 172 4.91 3.98 -3.67
C ASP A 172 4.60 5.36 -4.27
N ASP A 173 5.25 5.68 -5.39
CA ASP A 173 5.13 6.99 -6.04
C ASP A 173 3.88 7.10 -6.91
N MET A 174 3.07 6.03 -7.00
CA MET A 174 2.01 5.89 -7.99
C MET A 174 0.63 6.14 -7.39
N THR A 175 -0.02 7.20 -7.83
CA THR A 175 -1.40 7.56 -7.50
C THR A 175 -2.35 7.27 -8.67
N PHE A 176 -3.64 7.16 -8.38
CA PHE A 176 -4.64 6.86 -9.41
C PHE A 176 -4.97 8.12 -10.23
N ALA A 177 -5.02 7.98 -11.55
CA ALA A 177 -5.35 9.08 -12.47
C ALA A 177 -4.48 10.33 -12.24
N ASP A 178 -5.10 11.50 -12.18
CA ASP A 178 -4.41 12.79 -11.99
C ASP A 178 -4.31 13.20 -10.51
N SER A 179 -4.57 12.26 -9.57
CA SER A 179 -4.38 12.54 -8.15
C SER A 179 -2.92 12.53 -7.75
N SER A 180 -2.62 13.13 -6.61
CA SER A 180 -1.30 13.25 -6.00
C SER A 180 -1.39 12.93 -4.51
N ILE A 181 -0.23 12.75 -3.87
CA ILE A 181 -0.19 12.57 -2.42
C ILE A 181 -0.75 13.78 -1.66
N SER A 182 -0.60 15.00 -2.21
CA SER A 182 -1.14 16.23 -1.63
C SER A 182 -2.66 16.30 -1.63
N ASP A 183 -3.33 15.48 -2.44
CA ASP A 183 -4.80 15.42 -2.46
C ASP A 183 -5.37 14.54 -1.34
N VAL A 184 -4.51 13.84 -0.58
CA VAL A 184 -4.94 13.01 0.54
C VAL A 184 -5.25 13.88 1.76
N VAL A 185 -6.53 13.99 2.08
CA VAL A 185 -7.02 14.69 3.27
C VAL A 185 -7.20 13.72 4.43
N ILE A 186 -6.59 14.02 5.58
CA ILE A 186 -6.74 13.27 6.82
C ILE A 186 -7.62 14.07 7.78
N VAL A 187 -8.74 13.46 8.19
CA VAL A 187 -9.69 14.09 9.13
C VAL A 187 -9.63 13.37 10.47
N GLU A 188 -9.07 14.04 11.48
CA GLU A 188 -8.81 13.45 12.80
C GLU A 188 -9.75 13.98 13.90
N PRO A 189 -9.92 13.24 15.01
CA PRO A 189 -10.53 13.78 16.22
C PRO A 189 -9.70 14.91 16.84
N PRO A 190 -10.34 15.96 17.39
CA PRO A 190 -9.60 17.01 18.09
C PRO A 190 -8.94 16.42 19.34
N HIS A 191 -7.69 16.81 19.60
CA HIS A 191 -6.97 16.36 20.79
C HIS A 191 -7.47 16.99 22.09
N ARG A 192 -8.01 18.22 22.02
CA ARG A 192 -8.48 18.98 23.19
C ARG A 192 -9.99 18.91 23.42
N GLY A 193 -10.76 18.46 22.42
CA GLY A 193 -12.23 18.43 22.45
C GLY A 193 -12.90 19.72 21.98
N ASP A 194 -12.21 20.85 22.09
CA ASP A 194 -12.50 22.11 21.40
C ASP A 194 -11.56 22.27 20.20
N ASP A 195 -12.10 22.67 19.04
CA ASP A 195 -11.28 23.13 17.92
C ASP A 195 -11.33 24.68 17.88
N PRO A 196 -10.33 25.36 18.46
CA PRO A 196 -10.32 26.81 18.50
C PRO A 196 -10.15 27.47 17.12
N LEU A 197 -9.76 26.72 16.08
CA LEU A 197 -9.66 27.22 14.71
C LEU A 197 -11.01 27.17 13.98
N LEU A 198 -11.86 26.18 14.30
CA LEU A 198 -13.16 26.00 13.64
C LEU A 198 -14.32 26.71 14.36
N GLY A 199 -14.11 27.21 15.59
CA GLY A 199 -15.13 27.96 16.35
C GLY A 199 -16.43 27.19 16.64
N ALA A 200 -16.46 25.89 16.35
CA ALA A 200 -17.65 25.05 16.42
C ALA A 200 -17.35 23.69 17.05
N VAL A 201 -18.36 23.14 17.72
CA VAL A 201 -18.35 21.79 18.36
C VAL A 201 -18.41 20.66 17.31
N HIS A 202 -18.27 20.98 16.02
CA HIS A 202 -18.38 19.99 14.97
C HIS A 202 -17.15 19.12 14.95
N LEU A 203 -17.37 17.82 15.10
CA LEU A 203 -16.36 16.78 15.10
C LEU A 203 -16.24 16.26 13.66
N PRO A 204 -15.33 16.77 12.82
CA PRO A 204 -15.36 16.52 11.37
C PRO A 204 -15.17 15.03 11.06
N HIS A 205 -14.37 14.34 11.88
CA HIS A 205 -14.19 12.89 11.89
C HIS A 205 -15.49 12.09 12.12
N ARG A 206 -16.57 12.71 12.62
CA ARG A 206 -17.90 12.08 12.73
C ARG A 206 -18.81 12.39 11.55
N LEU A 207 -18.66 13.57 10.94
CA LEU A 207 -19.51 14.02 9.84
C LEU A 207 -19.06 13.45 8.50
N VAL A 208 -17.77 13.58 8.18
CA VAL A 208 -17.21 13.16 6.89
C VAL A 208 -17.49 11.69 6.58
N PRO A 209 -17.32 10.72 7.52
CA PRO A 209 -17.65 9.33 7.23
C PRO A 209 -19.14 9.07 6.94
N ARG A 210 -20.05 9.93 7.40
CA ARG A 210 -21.49 9.79 7.15
C ARG A 210 -21.85 10.18 5.72
N MET A 211 -21.15 11.14 5.12
CA MET A 211 -21.34 11.53 3.71
C MET A 211 -21.12 10.33 2.78
N PHE A 212 -20.13 9.48 3.08
CA PHE A 212 -19.82 8.27 2.31
C PHE A 212 -20.79 7.09 2.54
N LYS A 213 -21.78 7.22 3.43
CA LYS A 213 -22.84 6.23 3.63
C LYS A 213 -24.12 6.54 2.85
N ILE A 214 -24.18 7.70 2.21
CA ILE A 214 -25.29 8.10 1.35
C ILE A 214 -25.21 7.28 0.06
N ASP A 215 -26.36 6.80 -0.42
CA ASP A 215 -26.50 6.11 -1.71
C ASP A 215 -25.89 6.94 -2.86
N LEU A 216 -25.39 6.29 -3.91
CA LEU A 216 -24.67 6.99 -4.99
C LEU A 216 -25.52 8.08 -5.66
N GLY A 217 -26.81 7.83 -5.93
CA GLY A 217 -27.67 8.82 -6.57
C GLY A 217 -27.93 10.02 -5.67
N LEU A 218 -28.20 9.77 -4.38
CA LEU A 218 -28.35 10.83 -3.38
C LEU A 218 -27.05 11.58 -3.12
N ARG A 219 -25.91 10.89 -3.21
CA ARG A 219 -24.58 11.50 -3.05
C ARG A 219 -24.26 12.43 -4.21
N GLN A 220 -24.56 12.03 -5.45
CA GLN A 220 -24.37 12.90 -6.61
C GLN A 220 -25.18 14.19 -6.49
N HIS A 221 -26.44 14.08 -6.06
CA HIS A 221 -27.27 15.26 -5.81
C HIS A 221 -26.71 16.13 -4.68
N PHE A 222 -26.38 15.54 -3.52
CA PHE A 222 -25.76 16.26 -2.41
C PHE A 222 -24.45 16.94 -2.80
N LEU A 223 -23.58 16.28 -3.58
CA LEU A 223 -22.31 16.86 -4.01
C LEU A 223 -22.54 18.05 -4.94
N SER A 224 -23.54 18.00 -5.82
CA SER A 224 -23.93 19.15 -6.65
C SER A 224 -24.40 20.33 -5.81
N GLU A 225 -25.29 20.10 -4.82
CA GLU A 225 -25.75 21.16 -3.91
C GLU A 225 -24.61 21.70 -3.03
N PHE A 226 -23.68 20.83 -2.63
CA PHE A 226 -22.52 21.22 -1.84
C PHE A 226 -21.53 22.06 -2.66
N ASP A 227 -21.29 21.72 -3.93
CA ASP A 227 -20.44 22.52 -4.82
C ASP A 227 -21.05 23.90 -5.09
N GLU A 228 -22.38 23.98 -5.25
CA GLU A 228 -23.10 25.25 -5.33
C GLU A 228 -22.91 26.10 -4.07
N LEU A 229 -23.00 25.46 -2.90
CA LEU A 229 -22.77 26.11 -1.60
C LEU A 229 -21.31 26.59 -1.46
N LEU A 230 -20.33 25.75 -1.80
CA LEU A 230 -18.91 26.15 -1.74
C LEU A 230 -18.64 27.35 -2.65
N THR A 231 -19.25 27.36 -3.84
CA THR A 231 -19.20 28.49 -4.78
C THR A 231 -19.82 29.75 -4.17
N GLU A 232 -20.97 29.64 -3.49
CA GLU A 232 -21.62 30.76 -2.78
C GLU A 232 -20.70 31.39 -1.73
N TYR A 233 -19.98 30.57 -0.97
CA TYR A 233 -19.05 31.03 0.08
C TYR A 233 -17.63 31.31 -0.43
N ASN A 234 -17.39 31.17 -1.73
CA ASN A 234 -16.11 31.46 -2.39
C ASN A 234 -14.94 30.63 -1.81
N VAL A 235 -15.22 29.34 -1.52
CA VAL A 235 -14.28 28.34 -0.99
C VAL A 235 -13.90 27.34 -2.07
#